data_AF-A0A351KVA3-F1
#
_entry.id   AF-A0A351KVA3-F1
#
_cell.length_a   1.000
_cell.length_b   1.000
_cell.length_c   1.000
_cell.angle_alpha   90.00
_cell.angle_beta   90.00
_cell.angle_gamma   90.00
#
_symmetry.space_group_name_H-M   'P 1'
#
loop_
_entity.id
_entity.type
_entity.pdbx_description
1 polymer ?
#
loop_
_entity_poly.entity_id
_entity_poly.type
_entity_poly.pdbx_seq_one_letter_code
_entity_poly.pdbx_strand_id
1 'polypeptide(L)'
;EVSLMITKHCIRFSLSLCPKQTKGVLGVQGTVKAEPLQLINGTEKLTLRFDCKPCEMHVVGKIKRHILKTIPAEPIHFYKTRPKSGHSTP
;
A
#
# COMPACT_ATOMS: atom_id res chain seq x y z
N GLU A 1 5.19 -4.91 -8.06
CA GLU A 1 5.03 -5.25 -6.64
C GLU A 1 3.55 -5.11 -6.28
N VAL A 2 3.03 -5.84 -5.29
CA VAL A 2 1.62 -5.86 -4.90
C VAL A 2 1.45 -5.36 -3.46
N SER A 3 0.32 -4.72 -3.17
CA SER A 3 -0.03 -4.29 -1.81
C SER A 3 -0.42 -5.51 -0.99
N LEU A 4 0.35 -5.79 0.07
CA LEU A 4 0.10 -6.91 0.98
C LEU A 4 -0.70 -6.47 2.20
N MET A 5 -0.47 -5.25 2.68
CA MET A 5 -1.11 -4.72 3.88
C MET A 5 -1.21 -3.20 3.81
N ILE A 6 -2.29 -2.63 4.34
CA ILE A 6 -2.46 -1.19 4.57
C ILE A 6 -2.71 -1.00 6.06
N THR A 7 -2.00 -0.04 6.66
CA THR A 7 -2.08 0.23 8.09
C THR A 7 -2.28 1.72 8.34
N LYS A 8 -3.03 2.05 9.39
CA LYS A 8 -3.20 3.43 9.90
C LYS A 8 -2.05 3.87 10.83
N HIS A 9 -1.09 2.98 11.10
CA HIS A 9 0.08 3.28 11.90
C HIS A 9 1.26 3.62 11.00
N CYS A 10 1.69 4.89 11.01
CA CYS A 10 2.82 5.34 10.22
C CYS A 10 4.12 5.25 11.05
N ILE A 11 4.99 4.27 10.76
CA ILE A 11 6.26 4.13 11.52
C ILE A 11 7.16 5.37 11.40
N ARG A 12 7.06 6.15 10.33
CA ARG A 12 7.78 7.43 10.22
C ARG A 12 7.33 8.42 11.29
N PHE A 13 6.07 8.36 11.72
CA PHE A 13 5.59 9.17 12.84
C PHE A 13 6.17 8.68 14.17
N SER A 14 6.16 7.36 14.40
CA SER A 14 6.71 6.75 15.62
C SER A 14 8.23 6.96 15.76
N LEU A 15 8.95 7.07 14.65
CA LEU A 15 10.40 7.33 14.61
C LEU A 15 10.73 8.83 14.53
N SER A 16 9.74 9.71 14.63
CA SER A 16 9.92 11.17 14.52
C SER A 16 10.49 11.66 13.18
N LEU A 17 10.33 10.88 12.11
CA LEU A 17 10.77 11.17 10.73
C LEU A 17 9.64 11.71 9.84
N CYS A 18 8.49 12.02 10.43
CA CYS A 18 7.29 12.42 9.70
C CYS A 18 7.27 13.94 9.45
N PRO A 19 7.03 14.39 8.20
CA PRO A 19 6.94 15.82 7.88
C PRO A 19 5.81 16.56 8.60
N LYS A 20 4.85 15.84 9.22
CA LYS A 20 3.82 16.45 10.07
C LYS A 20 4.40 17.10 11.33
N GLN A 21 5.46 16.55 11.89
CA GLN A 21 6.07 17.09 13.12
C GLN A 21 7.02 18.25 12.84
N THR A 22 7.60 18.32 11.64
CA THR A 22 8.58 19.36 11.26
C THR A 22 7.95 20.54 10.52
N LYS A 23 6.63 20.55 10.33
CA LYS A 23 5.89 21.61 9.65
C LYS A 23 5.86 22.88 10.53
N GLY A 24 6.89 23.71 10.42
CA GLY A 24 7.04 24.97 11.18
C GLY A 24 8.46 25.27 11.67
N VAL A 25 9.37 24.30 11.58
CA VAL A 25 10.79 24.52 11.92
C VAL A 25 11.52 25.04 10.67
N LEU A 26 11.87 26.33 10.68
CA LEU A 26 12.71 26.95 9.65
C LEU A 26 14.04 26.18 9.53
N GLY A 27 14.30 25.57 8.36
CA GLY A 27 15.55 24.84 8.06
C GLY A 27 15.43 23.33 7.80
N VAL A 28 14.27 22.70 8.04
CA VAL A 28 14.07 21.24 7.82
C VAL A 28 13.33 20.93 6.51
N GLN A 29 13.08 21.95 5.69
CA GLN A 29 12.54 21.77 4.34
C GLN A 29 13.68 21.40 3.39
N GLY A 30 14.16 20.15 3.44
CA GLY A 30 15.15 19.66 2.47
C GLY A 30 15.97 18.43 2.90
N THR A 31 16.05 18.13 4.20
CA THR A 31 16.93 17.06 4.72
C THR A 31 16.25 15.70 4.83
N VAL A 32 14.91 15.65 4.83
CA VAL A 32 14.17 14.38 4.84
C VAL A 32 14.15 13.80 3.43
N LYS A 33 15.31 13.36 2.93
CA LYS A 33 15.38 12.41 1.82
C LYS A 33 14.61 11.18 2.28
N ALA A 34 13.40 11.03 1.77
CA ALA A 34 12.56 9.88 2.04
C ALA A 34 13.12 8.68 1.26
N GLU A 35 14.26 8.15 1.70
CA GLU A 35 14.67 6.83 1.25
C GLU A 35 13.56 5.83 1.64
N PRO A 36 13.18 4.93 0.71
CA PRO A 36 12.12 3.97 0.96
C PRO A 36 12.52 3.07 2.13
N LEU A 37 11.72 3.06 3.21
CA LEU A 37 11.96 2.14 4.31
C LEU A 37 11.61 0.72 3.85
N GLN A 38 12.49 -0.22 4.19
CA GLN A 38 12.28 -1.63 3.88
C GLN A 38 12.10 -2.42 5.16
N LEU A 39 11.13 -3.33 5.15
CA LEU A 39 10.94 -4.34 6.18
C LEU A 39 11.46 -5.67 5.63
N ILE A 40 12.39 -6.29 6.33
CA ILE A 40 12.95 -7.59 5.95
C ILE A 40 12.34 -8.64 6.85
N ASN A 41 11.65 -9.61 6.24
CA ASN A 41 11.09 -10.77 6.93
C ASN A 41 11.73 -12.05 6.38
N GLY A 42 12.80 -12.50 7.03
CA GLY A 42 13.63 -13.60 6.53
C GLY A 42 14.25 -13.25 5.18
N THR A 43 13.81 -13.91 4.11
CA THR A 43 14.27 -13.69 2.73
C THR A 43 13.42 -12.70 1.94
N GLU A 44 12.29 -12.26 2.49
CA GLU A 44 11.38 -11.32 1.83
C GLU A 44 11.77 -9.87 2.17
N LYS A 45 12.00 -9.06 1.13
CA LYS A 45 12.13 -7.61 1.25
C LYS A 45 10.80 -6.97 0.90
N LEU A 46 10.23 -6.26 1.86
CA LEU A 46 8.98 -5.51 1.72
C LEU A 46 9.31 -4.02 1.73
N THR A 47 8.66 -3.27 0.86
CA THR A 47 8.82 -1.82 0.74
C THR A 47 7.67 -1.11 1.43
N LEU A 48 7.98 -0.18 2.32
CA LEU A 48 7.00 0.62 3.04
C LEU A 48 6.79 1.95 2.32
N ARG A 49 5.56 2.19 1.85
CA ARG A 49 5.14 3.46 1.28
C ARG A 49 4.29 4.22 2.30
N PHE A 50 4.58 5.51 2.47
CA PHE A 50 3.93 6.32 3.50
C PHE A 50 3.12 7.44 2.87
N ASP A 51 1.83 7.49 3.19
CA ASP A 51 1.03 8.69 3.00
C ASP A 51 0.95 9.46 4.32
N CYS A 52 1.75 10.51 4.42
CA CYS A 52 1.86 11.30 5.64
C CYS A 52 0.58 12.12 5.91
N LYS A 53 -0.31 12.35 4.93
CA LYS A 53 -1.52 13.17 5.12
C LYS A 53 -2.59 12.45 5.96
N PRO A 54 -3.04 11.22 5.63
CA PRO A 54 -3.88 10.40 6.50
C PRO A 54 -3.07 9.55 7.52
N CYS A 55 -1.73 9.61 7.51
CA CYS A 55 -0.85 8.73 8.30
C CYS A 55 -1.03 7.25 7.96
N GLU A 56 -1.09 6.92 6.68
CA GLU A 56 -1.19 5.54 6.20
C GLU A 56 0.17 4.99 5.79
N MET A 57 0.37 3.71 6.07
CA MET A 57 1.54 2.95 5.65
C MET A 57 1.09 1.73 4.86
N HIS A 58 1.54 1.66 3.61
CA HIS A 58 1.31 0.56 2.68
C HIS A 58 2.55 -0.33 2.63
N VAL A 59 2.35 -1.61 2.90
CA VAL A 59 3.37 -2.64 2.78
C VAL A 59 3.25 -3.26 1.39
N VAL A 60 4.28 -3.07 0.57
CA VAL A 60 4.32 -3.53 -0.82
C VAL A 60 5.41 -4.58 -0.96
N GLY A 61 5.12 -5.68 -1.66
CA GLY A 61 6.08 -6.76 -1.83
C GLY A 61 5.87 -7.57 -3.10
N LYS A 62 6.62 -8.67 -3.22
CA LYS A 62 6.38 -9.65 -4.28
C LYS A 62 5.22 -10.56 -3.90
N ILE A 63 4.39 -10.90 -4.86
CA ILE A 63 3.33 -11.89 -4.65
C ILE A 63 3.96 -13.25 -4.37
N LYS A 64 3.43 -13.98 -3.38
CA LYS A 64 3.93 -15.31 -3.05
C LYS A 64 3.58 -16.30 -4.16
N ARG A 65 4.56 -17.13 -4.55
CA ARG A 65 4.41 -18.09 -5.66
C ARG A 65 3.26 -19.07 -5.48
N HIS A 66 2.96 -19.47 -4.24
CA HIS A 66 1.86 -20.41 -3.98
C HIS A 66 0.49 -19.76 -4.28
N ILE A 67 0.31 -18.46 -4.03
CA ILE A 67 -0.94 -17.74 -4.31
C ILE A 67 -1.24 -17.73 -5.82
N LEU A 68 -0.21 -17.55 -6.66
CA LEU A 68 -0.37 -17.58 -8.12
C LEU A 68 -0.82 -18.95 -8.66
N LYS A 69 -0.56 -20.04 -7.94
CA LYS A 69 -0.97 -21.39 -8.34
C LYS A 69 -2.39 -21.73 -7.88
N THR A 70 -2.89 -21.06 -6.85
CA THR A 70 -4.19 -21.38 -6.23
C THR A 70 -5.36 -20.75 -6.97
N ILE A 71 -5.16 -19.63 -7.67
CA ILE A 71 -6.25 -18.86 -8.30
C ILE A 71 -6.06 -18.86 -9.81
N PRO A 72 -6.92 -19.54 -10.59
CA PRO A 72 -6.89 -19.42 -12.05
C PRO A 72 -7.26 -17.99 -12.46
N ALA A 73 -6.58 -17.47 -13.48
CA ALA A 73 -6.90 -16.14 -14.00
C ALA A 73 -8.23 -16.20 -14.78
N GLU A 74 -9.26 -15.54 -14.26
CA GLU A 74 -10.55 -15.41 -14.93
C GLU A 74 -10.67 -14.05 -15.64
N PRO A 75 -11.21 -14.00 -16.87
CA PRO A 75 -11.37 -12.75 -17.61
C PRO A 75 -12.44 -11.85 -16.97
N ILE A 76 -12.05 -10.63 -16.60
CA ILE A 76 -12.99 -9.60 -16.15
C ILE A 76 -13.81 -9.06 -17.33
N HIS A 77 -15.14 -9.16 -17.25
CA HIS A 77 -16.04 -8.59 -18.24
C HIS A 77 -16.36 -7.13 -17.88
N PHE A 78 -15.93 -6.20 -18.73
CA PHE A 78 -16.29 -4.79 -18.62
C PHE A 78 -17.65 -4.53 -19.27
N TYR A 79 -18.67 -4.23 -18.47
CA TYR A 79 -19.99 -3.86 -18.97
C TYR A 79 -20.05 -2.36 -19.29
N LYS A 80 -20.49 -2.02 -20.51
CA LYS A 80 -20.70 -0.61 -20.93
C LYS A 80 -21.81 0.08 -20.15
N THR A 81 -22.80 -0.68 -19.68
CA THR A 81 -23.96 -0.18 -18.94
C THR A 81 -24.20 -1.07 -17.72
N ARG A 82 -24.68 -0.48 -16.62
CA ARG A 82 -25.08 -1.24 -15.43
C ARG A 82 -26.07 -2.35 -15.82
N PRO A 83 -25.82 -3.63 -15.46
CA PRO A 83 -26.78 -4.69 -15.74
C PRO A 83 -28.10 -4.35 -15.05
N LYS A 84 -29.19 -4.27 -15.83
CA LYS A 84 -30.55 -4.20 -15.27
C LYS A 84 -30.75 -5.52 -14.56
N SER A 85 -31.03 -5.49 -13.26
CA SER A 85 -31.27 -6.67 -12.43
C SER A 85 -32.39 -7.52 -13.04
N GLY A 86 -32.00 -8.54 -13.79
CA GLY A 86 -32.91 -9.55 -14.34
C GLY A 86 -33.10 -10.63 -13.29
N HIS A 87 -34.17 -10.52 -12.51
CA HIS A 87 -34.76 -11.65 -11.83
C HIS A 87 -35.42 -12.53 -12.90
N SER A 88 -34.83 -13.70 -13.14
CA SER A 88 -35.54 -14.85 -13.73
C SER A 88 -34.64 -16.09 -13.61
N THR A 89 -34.70 -16.75 -12.47
CA THR A 89 -34.50 -18.21 -12.43
C THR A 89 -35.86 -18.87 -12.66
N PRO A 90 -35.91 -20.01 -13.38
CA PRO A 90 -37.13 -20.80 -13.54
C PRO A 90 -37.67 -21.34 -12.21
#